data_AF-A0A6L4ZG91-F1
#
_entry.id   AF-A0A6L4ZG91-F1
#
_cell.length_a   1.000
_cell.length_b   1.000
_cell.length_c   1.000
_cell.angle_alpha   90.00
_cell.angle_beta   90.00
_cell.angle_gamma   90.00
#
_symmetry.space_group_name_H-M   'P 1'
#
loop_
_entity.id
_entity.type
_entity.pdbx_description
1 polymer ?
#
loop_
_entity_poly.entity_id
_entity_poly.type
_entity_poly.pdbx_seq_one_letter_code
_entity_poly.pdbx_strand_id
1 'polypeptide(L)' 'IGMVPRGEVGIIVAQIGLSLGVMSSALYGVVVFMAVATTLIAPPFLVILFKETKNVLADETTEVVDPDKKLSTIE' A
#
# COMPACT_ATOMS: atom_id res chain seq x y z
N ILE A 1 -5.85 -5.85 -8.58
CA ILE A 1 -5.19 -4.95 -9.55
C ILE A 1 -3.99 -4.34 -8.82
N GLY A 2 -2.82 -4.97 -8.95
CA GLY A 2 -1.62 -4.68 -8.15
C GLY A 2 -0.89 -3.45 -8.67
N MET A 3 -0.24 -2.74 -7.74
CA MET A 3 0.48 -1.48 -7.92
C MET A 3 1.14 -1.35 -9.31
N VAL A 4 0.76 -0.30 -10.04
CA VAL A 4 1.38 0.08 -11.32
C VAL A 4 2.91 0.03 -11.16
N PRO A 5 3.67 -0.59 -12.09
CA PRO A 5 5.13 -0.60 -12.03
C PRO A 5 5.68 0.83 -12.19
N ARG A 6 5.83 1.54 -11.06
CA ARG A 6 6.26 2.95 -10.98
C ARG A 6 7.74 3.14 -11.28
N GLY A 7 8.54 2.08 -11.17
CA GLY A 7 10.00 2.12 -11.33
C GLY A 7 10.43 1.81 -12.77
N GLU A 8 10.46 0.53 -13.13
CA GLU A 8 11.06 0.06 -14.38
C GLU A 8 10.43 0.73 -15.62
N VAL A 9 9.11 0.62 -15.78
CA VAL A 9 8.41 1.18 -16.94
C VAL A 9 8.36 2.72 -16.89
N GLY A 10 8.20 3.30 -15.70
CA GLY A 10 8.15 4.75 -15.50
C GLY A 10 9.46 5.46 -15.90
N ILE A 11 10.61 4.86 -15.56
CA ILE A 11 11.93 5.40 -15.92
C ILE A 11 12.20 5.25 -17.43
N ILE A 12 11.80 4.11 -18.02
CA ILE A 12 11.96 3.88 -19.47
C ILE A 12 11.16 4.91 -20.26
N VAL A 13 9.89 5.14 -19.91
CA VAL A 13 9.04 6.14 -20.57
C VAL A 13 9.57 7.55 -20.38
N ALA A 14 10.07 7.88 -19.19
CA ALA A 14 10.70 9.17 -18.92
C ALA A 14 11.92 9.41 -19.81
N GLN A 15 12.73 8.38 -20.05
CA GLN A 15 13.92 8.49 -20.89
C GLN A 15 13.59 8.60 -22.38
N ILE A 16 12.54 7.92 -22.82
CA ILE A 16 11.99 8.08 -24.17
C ILE A 16 11.48 9.53 -24.34
N GLY A 17 10.75 10.07 -23.36
CA GLY A 17 10.24 11.44 -23.39
C GLY A 17 11.35 12.51 -23.41
N LEU A 18 12.46 12.28 -22.71
CA LEU A 18 13.66 13.12 -22.78
C LEU A 18 14.32 13.05 -24.17
N SER A 19 14.42 11.85 -24.74
CA SER A 19 15.03 11.63 -26.07
C SER A 19 14.23 12.23 -27.22
N LEU A 20 12.90 12.30 -27.07
CA LEU A 20 11.99 12.96 -28.01
C LEU A 20 11.95 14.48 -27.86
N GLY A 21 12.67 15.05 -26.88
CA GLY A 21 12.66 16.48 -26.57
C GLY A 21 11.36 16.99 -25.94
N VAL A 22 10.42 16.09 -25.62
CA VAL A 22 9.13 16.41 -24.97
C VAL A 22 9.34 16.74 -23.49
N MET A 23 10.42 16.23 -22.90
CA MET A 23 10.75 16.44 -21.48
C MET A 23 12.12 17.08 -21.34
N SER A 24 12.23 18.10 -20.48
CA SER A 24 13.52 18.71 -20.14
C SER A 24 14.26 17.87 -19.09
N SER A 25 15.58 18.02 -19.00
CA SER A 25 16.42 17.34 -18.00
C SER A 25 15.94 17.61 -16.56
N ALA A 26 15.43 18.80 -16.29
CA ALA A 26 14.84 19.17 -15.01
C ALA A 26 13.58 18.34 -14.70
N LEU A 27 12.67 18.20 -15.66
CA LEU A 27 11.44 17.41 -15.50
C LEU A 27 11.74 15.92 -15.33
N TYR A 28 12.70 15.40 -16.10
CA TYR A 28 13.16 14.02 -15.94
C TYR A 28 13.66 13.76 -14.51
N GLY A 29 14.50 14.65 -13.97
CA GLY A 29 14.99 14.55 -12.60
C GLY A 29 13.86 14.56 -11.56
N VAL A 30 12.85 15.42 -11.73
CA VAL A 30 11.67 15.49 -10.84
C VAL A 30 10.88 14.18 -10.87
N VAL A 31 10.63 13.61 -12.05
CA VAL A 31 9.87 12.37 -12.20
C VAL A 31 10.60 11.19 -11.54
N VAL A 32 11.90 11.04 -11.79
CA VAL A 32 12.72 9.99 -11.17
C VAL A 32 12.74 10.16 -9.65
N PHE A 33 12.94 11.39 -9.16
CA PHE A 33 12.91 11.69 -7.74
C PHE A 33 11.57 11.29 -7.11
N MET A 34 10.45 11.66 -7.72
CA MET A 34 9.12 11.35 -7.20
C MET A 34 8.84 9.84 -7.18
N ALA A 35 9.27 9.11 -8.22
CA ALA A 35 9.12 7.66 -8.30
C ALA A 35 9.89 6.95 -7.17
N VAL A 36 11.14 7.34 -6.93
CA VAL A 36 11.98 6.77 -5.87
C VAL A 36 11.46 7.17 -4.49
N ALA A 37 11.18 8.46 -4.28
CA ALA A 37 10.71 8.99 -3.00
C ALA A 37 9.40 8.31 -2.56
N THR A 38 8.42 8.21 -3.46
CA THR A 38 7.13 7.57 -3.12
C THR A 38 7.26 6.06 -2.92
N THR A 39 8.19 5.40 -3.60
CA THR A 39 8.47 3.96 -3.40
C THR A 39 9.10 3.69 -2.03
N LEU A 40 9.96 4.60 -1.55
CA LEU A 40 10.56 4.52 -0.21
C LEU A 40 9.58 4.91 0.89
N ILE A 41 8.71 5.90 0.64
CA ILE A 41 7.74 6.39 1.62
C ILE A 41 6.57 5.42 1.78
N ALA A 42 6.09 4.78 0.70
CA ALA A 42 4.93 3.90 0.75
C ALA A 42 5.02 2.76 1.80
N PRO A 43 6.09 1.94 1.90
CA PRO A 43 6.16 0.84 2.85
C PRO A 43 6.08 1.27 4.33
N PRO A 44 6.87 2.24 4.84
CA PRO A 44 6.74 2.67 6.23
C PRO A 44 5.39 3.32 6.50
N PHE A 45 4.86 4.10 5.56
CA PHE A 45 3.55 4.72 5.71
C PHE A 45 2.43 3.68 5.77
N LEU A 46 2.49 2.64 4.94
CA LEU A 46 1.54 1.53 4.94
C LEU A 46 1.63 0.74 6.26
N VAL A 47 2.83 0.46 6.77
CA VAL A 47 3.02 -0.24 8.06
C VAL A 47 2.39 0.54 9.23
N ILE A 48 2.52 1.87 9.25
CA ILE A 48 1.89 2.72 10.27
C ILE A 48 0.36 2.67 10.14
N LEU A 49 -0.15 2.84 8.92
CA LEU A 49 -1.60 2.86 8.65
C LEU A 49 -2.26 1.51 9.00
N PHE A 50 -1.63 0.38 8.64
CA PHE A 50 -2.12 -0.95 8.98
C PHE A 50 -1.96 -1.30 10.46
N LYS A 51 -0.99 -0.68 11.17
CA LYS A 51 -0.86 -0.83 12.62
C LYS A 51 -2.03 -0.17 13.37
N GLU A 52 -2.61 0.90 12.83
CA GLU A 52 -3.86 1.47 13.35
C GLU A 52 -5.07 0.58 13.04
N THR A 53 -5.17 -0.01 11.84
CA THR A 53 -6.28 -0.93 11.51
C THR A 53 -6.30 -2.19 12.38
N LYS A 54 -5.14 -2.65 12.87
CA LYS A 54 -5.08 -3.77 13.82
C LYS A 54 -5.78 -3.49 15.15
N ASN A 55 -5.90 -2.22 15.57
CA ASN A 55 -6.67 -1.83 16.75
C ASN A 55 -8.18 -1.71 16.47
N VAL A 56 -8.59 -1.60 15.21
CA VAL A 56 -10.01 -1.54 14.81
C VAL A 56 -10.57 -2.95 14.56
N LEU A 57 -9.77 -3.88 14.05
CA LEU A 57 -10.17 -5.28 13.86
C LEU A 57 -10.19 -6.09 15.17
N ALA A 58 -9.51 -5.61 16.23
CA ALA A 58 -9.59 -6.19 17.57
C ALA A 58 -10.91 -5.86 18.30
N ASP A 59 -11.69 -4.90 17.78
CA ASP A 59 -12.98 -4.50 18.35
C ASP A 59 -14.17 -5.28 17.71
N GLU A 60 -14.00 -5.82 16.50
CA GLU A 60 -15.08 -6.57 15.80
C GLU A 60 -15.12 -8.09 16.09
N THR A 61 -14.35 -8.62 17.06
CA THR A 61 -14.45 -10.05 17.44
C THR A 61 -15.27 -10.30 18.72
N THR A 62 -15.84 -9.26 19.36
CA THR A 62 -16.49 -9.40 20.69
C THR A 62 -18.00 -9.21 20.70
N GLU A 63 -18.66 -9.01 19.56
CA GLU A 63 -20.11 -8.79 19.54
C GLU A 63 -20.77 -9.56 18.39
N VAL A 64 -21.00 -10.88 18.57
CA VAL A 64 -22.28 -11.54 18.27
C VAL A 64 -22.30 -13.01 18.73
N VAL A 65 -22.95 -13.20 19.89
CA VAL A 65 -23.91 -14.27 20.24
C VAL A 65 -23.41 -15.73 20.29
N ASP A 66 -23.10 -16.12 21.53
CA ASP A 66 -23.24 -17.44 22.14
C ASP A 66 -24.50 -18.20 21.67
N PRO A 67 -24.35 -19.41 21.10
CA PRO A 67 -25.37 -20.44 21.15
C PRO A 67 -24.84 -21.64 21.96
N ASP A 68 -24.21 -21.41 23.12
CA ASP A 68 -24.07 -22.43 24.16
C ASP A 68 -25.44 -22.58 24.86
N LYS A 69 -26.40 -23.03 24.05
CA LYS A 69 -27.64 -23.61 24.52
C LYS A 69 -27.29 -24.96 25.15
N LYS A 70 -27.00 -24.89 26.45
CA LYS A 70 -27.58 -25.71 27.52
C LYS A 70 -27.59 -27.24 27.33
N LEU A 71 -27.16 -27.86 28.44
CA LEU A 71 -27.50 -29.18 28.99
C LEU A 71 -26.58 -30.33 28.55
N SER A 72 -25.67 -30.76 29.44
CA SER A 72 -25.86 -31.75 30.53
C SER A 72 -25.57 -33.16 30.02
N THR A 73 -24.54 -33.83 30.54
CA THR A 73 -24.63 -34.96 31.50
C THR A 73 -23.17 -35.40 31.70
N ILE A 74 -22.49 -35.21 32.84
CA ILE A 74 -22.53 -35.98 34.10
C ILE A 74 -22.80 -37.46 33.89
N GLU A 75 -21.77 -38.24 33.56
CA GLU A 75 -21.34 -39.49 34.24
C GLU A 75 -20.11 -40.08 33.53
#